data_AF-A0A7J0EK03-F1
#
_entry.id   AF-A0A7J0EK03-F1
#
_cell.length_a   1.000
_cell.length_b   1.000
_cell.length_c   1.000
_cell.angle_alpha   90.00
_cell.angle_beta   90.00
_cell.angle_gamma   90.00
#
_symmetry.space_group_name_H-M   'P 1'
#
loop_
_entity.id
_entity.type
_entity.pdbx_description
1 polymer ?
#
loop_
_entity_poly.entity_id
_entity_poly.type
_entity_poly.pdbx_seq_one_letter_code
_entity_poly.pdbx_strand_id
1 'polypeptide(L)'
;MKLFKAKPNPCSGSAGSPGNLNYPSFSVVFKPNSNIQVLTRTVTCVGEMLPEVYHVIIVNSETEKVTITVEPQMLTFNSVGEQQMYRIKFETKFVQENDSRVFEDMMFGSRS
;
A
#
# COMPACT_ATOMS: atom_id res chain seq x y z
N MET A 1 -24.04 15.86 -24.34
CA MET A 1 -24.65 16.44 -23.13
C MET A 1 -23.90 15.93 -21.91
N LYS A 2 -23.33 16.82 -21.08
CA LYS A 2 -22.72 16.45 -19.79
C LYS A 2 -23.82 16.46 -18.72
N LEU A 3 -24.09 15.32 -18.10
CA LEU A 3 -25.01 15.23 -16.96
C LEU A 3 -24.25 15.64 -15.70
N PHE A 4 -24.56 16.80 -15.14
CA PHE A 4 -24.07 17.20 -13.82
C PHE A 4 -25.14 16.86 -12.78
N LYS A 5 -24.81 15.98 -11.83
CA LYS A 5 -25.73 15.54 -10.78
C LYS A 5 -25.87 16.67 -9.75
N ALA A 6 -27.10 17.11 -9.48
CA ALA A 6 -27.40 18.31 -8.70
C ALA A 6 -27.23 18.19 -7.17
N LYS A 7 -26.89 17.01 -6.63
CA LYS A 7 -26.72 16.79 -5.19
C LYS A 7 -25.52 15.88 -4.91
N PRO A 8 -24.60 16.27 -3.99
CA PRO A 8 -23.56 15.36 -3.52
C PRO A 8 -24.24 14.19 -2.81
N ASN A 9 -23.93 12.96 -3.22
CA ASN A 9 -24.26 11.78 -2.44
C ASN A 9 -23.18 11.66 -1.36
N PRO A 10 -23.45 11.97 -0.08
CA PRO A 10 -22.45 11.76 0.95
C PRO A 10 -22.13 10.26 0.96
N CYS A 11 -20.87 9.91 0.68
CA CYS A 11 -20.38 8.56 0.84
C CYS A 11 -20.63 8.16 2.31
N SER A 12 -21.45 7.13 2.53
CA SER A 12 -21.99 6.76 3.84
C SER A 12 -20.98 6.04 4.76
N GLY A 13 -19.70 6.04 4.40
CA GLY A 13 -18.65 5.42 5.20
C GLY A 13 -17.37 6.23 5.17
N SER A 14 -16.56 6.12 6.22
CA SER A 14 -15.14 6.41 6.09
C SER A 14 -14.61 5.44 5.04
N ALA A 15 -14.22 5.96 3.87
CA ALA A 15 -13.32 5.21 3.02
C ALA A 15 -12.12 4.89 3.91
N GLY A 16 -11.77 3.60 4.05
CA GLY A 16 -10.59 3.21 4.81
C GLY A 16 -9.34 3.96 4.31
N SER A 17 -8.21 3.78 4.98
CA SER A 17 -6.97 4.41 4.52
C SER A 17 -6.78 4.21 3.01
N PRO A 18 -6.53 5.27 2.21
CA PRO A 18 -6.40 5.14 0.75
C PRO A 18 -5.30 4.14 0.35
N GLY A 19 -4.34 3.87 1.23
CA GLY A 19 -3.32 2.83 1.04
C GLY A 19 -3.85 1.38 1.05
N ASN A 20 -5.06 1.12 1.57
CA ASN A 20 -5.66 -0.21 1.67
C ASN A 20 -6.49 -0.62 0.44
N LEU A 21 -6.50 0.19 -0.62
CA LEU A 21 -7.04 -0.26 -1.91
C LEU A 21 -6.23 -1.46 -2.42
N ASN A 22 -6.90 -2.43 -3.04
CA ASN A 22 -6.25 -3.56 -3.69
C ASN A 22 -5.64 -3.14 -5.04
N TYR A 23 -4.67 -2.24 -4.97
CA TYR A 23 -4.03 -1.60 -6.11
C TYR A 23 -2.60 -2.14 -6.27
N PRO A 24 -2.08 -2.30 -7.50
CA PRO A 24 -0.75 -2.88 -7.77
C PRO A 24 0.41 -1.94 -7.39
N SER A 25 0.16 -0.93 -6.55
CA SER A 25 1.17 -0.06 -5.98
C SER A 25 0.83 0.29 -4.53
N PHE A 26 1.83 0.80 -3.82
CA PHE A 26 1.73 1.19 -2.42
C PHE A 26 2.06 2.67 -2.30
N SER A 27 1.23 3.39 -1.55
CA SER A 27 1.50 4.75 -1.11
C SER A 27 1.33 4.78 0.40
N VAL A 28 2.38 5.15 1.11
CA VAL A 28 2.43 5.11 2.57
C VAL A 28 2.76 6.50 3.07
N VAL A 29 1.92 7.00 3.97
CA VAL A 29 2.15 8.27 4.67
C VAL A 29 2.23 7.96 6.16
N PHE A 30 3.33 8.34 6.79
CA PHE A 30 3.51 8.23 8.23
C PHE A 30 2.94 9.49 8.89
N LYS A 31 2.14 9.31 9.94
CA LYS A 31 1.61 10.43 10.73
C LYS A 31 2.54 10.66 11.92
N PRO A 32 2.57 11.87 12.50
CA PRO A 32 3.25 12.09 13.77
C PRO A 32 2.81 11.03 14.79
N ASN A 33 3.78 10.45 15.51
CA ASN A 33 3.58 9.34 16.47
C ASN A 33 3.08 8.02 15.86
N SER A 34 3.08 7.85 14.54
CA SER A 34 2.70 6.62 13.84
C SER A 34 3.76 6.23 12.81
N ASN A 35 4.70 5.41 13.27
CA ASN A 35 5.87 5.02 12.49
C ASN A 35 5.67 3.70 11.73
N ILE A 36 4.55 3.01 11.97
CA ILE A 36 4.23 1.71 11.38
C ILE A 36 2.94 1.85 10.58
N GLN A 37 2.98 1.39 9.33
CA GLN A 37 1.82 1.31 8.46
C GLN A 37 1.73 -0.10 7.87
N VAL A 38 0.56 -0.72 8.00
CA VAL A 38 0.30 -2.06 7.49
C VAL A 38 -0.74 -1.97 6.38
N LEU A 39 -0.37 -2.44 5.19
CA LEU A 39 -1.23 -2.49 4.02
C LEU A 39 -1.53 -3.95 3.66
N THR A 40 -2.74 -4.21 3.18
CA THR A 40 -3.19 -5.54 2.77
C THR A 40 -3.49 -5.54 1.28
N ARG A 41 -3.13 -6.64 0.60
CA ARG A 41 -3.48 -6.89 -0.81
C ARG A 41 -4.00 -8.30 -0.96
N THR A 42 -4.89 -8.46 -1.93
CA THR A 42 -5.45 -9.74 -2.33
C THR A 42 -5.14 -9.96 -3.79
N VAL A 43 -4.38 -11.01 -4.09
CA VAL A 43 -4.06 -11.42 -5.46
C VAL A 43 -4.92 -12.62 -5.84
N THR A 44 -5.32 -12.67 -7.10
CA THR A 44 -6.11 -13.77 -7.67
C THR A 44 -5.27 -14.49 -8.70
N CYS A 45 -5.18 -15.81 -8.63
CA CYS A 45 -4.53 -16.62 -9.65
C CYS A 45 -5.36 -16.59 -10.94
N VAL A 46 -4.73 -16.21 -12.05
CA VAL A 46 -5.36 -16.18 -13.38
C VAL A 46 -4.65 -17.08 -14.38
N GLY A 47 -3.56 -17.73 -13.97
CA GLY A 47 -2.84 -18.70 -14.79
C GLY A 47 -3.46 -20.09 -14.70
N GLU A 48 -3.30 -20.89 -15.76
CA GLU A 48 -3.88 -22.23 -15.86
C GLU A 48 -2.90 -23.34 -15.44
N MET A 49 -1.62 -23.00 -15.22
CA MET A 49 -0.57 -23.97 -14.93
C MET A 49 -0.39 -24.14 -13.41
N LEU A 50 -1.04 -25.15 -12.84
CA LEU A 50 -1.10 -25.34 -11.38
C LEU A 50 -0.23 -26.53 -10.91
N PRO A 51 0.35 -26.48 -9.69
CA PRO A 51 0.30 -25.36 -8.73
C PRO A 51 1.29 -24.23 -9.10
N GLU A 52 0.89 -22.98 -8.82
CA GLU A 52 1.77 -21.81 -8.98
C GLU A 52 2.31 -21.37 -7.62
N VAL A 53 3.63 -21.23 -7.52
CA VAL A 53 4.31 -20.80 -6.29
C VAL A 53 5.07 -19.51 -6.56
N TYR A 54 4.76 -18.48 -5.78
CA TYR A 54 5.39 -17.16 -5.87
C TYR A 54 6.17 -16.86 -4.60
N HIS A 55 7.42 -16.44 -4.75
CA HIS A 55 8.27 -15.99 -3.65
C HIS A 55 8.40 -14.47 -3.68
N VAL A 56 8.31 -13.85 -2.51
CA VAL A 56 8.48 -12.40 -2.38
C VAL A 56 9.96 -12.05 -2.41
N ILE A 57 10.31 -11.07 -3.25
CA ILE A 57 11.63 -10.44 -3.26
C ILE A 57 11.45 -8.97 -2.89
N ILE A 58 12.20 -8.52 -1.88
CA ILE A 58 12.18 -7.13 -1.42
C ILE A 58 13.50 -6.49 -1.83
N VAL A 59 13.44 -5.47 -2.68
CA VAL A 59 14.60 -4.63 -3.03
C VAL A 59 14.40 -3.28 -2.36
N ASN A 60 15.23 -2.96 -1.39
CA ASN A 60 15.18 -1.71 -0.65
C ASN A 60 16.59 -1.12 -0.53
N SER A 61 16.84 -0.01 -1.21
CA SER A 61 18.10 0.74 -1.14
C SER A 61 18.20 1.66 0.08
N GLU A 62 17.08 1.92 0.75
CA GLU A 62 16.91 2.92 1.81
C GLU A 62 16.60 2.24 3.16
N THR A 63 17.31 1.16 3.48
CA THR A 63 17.09 0.33 4.69
C THR A 63 17.33 1.08 6.00
N GLU A 64 18.08 2.17 5.95
CA GLU A 64 18.28 3.08 7.09
C GLU A 64 17.01 3.90 7.37
N LYS A 65 16.18 4.16 6.36
CA LYS A 65 15.01 5.03 6.43
C LYS A 65 13.73 4.26 6.72
N VAL A 66 13.52 3.16 6.02
CA VAL A 66 12.29 2.35 6.07
C VAL A 66 12.63 0.87 6.06
N THR A 67 12.04 0.13 6.98
CA THR A 67 12.00 -1.33 7.00
C THR A 67 10.72 -1.82 6.34
N ILE A 68 10.85 -2.79 5.43
CA ILE A 68 9.72 -3.40 4.72
C ILE A 68 9.69 -4.88 5.05
N THR A 69 8.52 -5.37 5.49
CA THR A 69 8.29 -6.79 5.79
C THR A 69 7.02 -7.25 5.10
N VAL A 70 7.05 -8.43 4.49
CA VAL A 70 5.90 -9.02 3.79
C VAL A 70 5.58 -10.39 4.38
N GLU A 71 4.30 -10.63 4.67
CA GLU A 71 3.79 -11.88 5.21
C GLU A 71 2.51 -12.33 4.47
N PRO A 72 2.44 -13.58 3.98
CA PRO A 72 3.53 -14.58 3.92
C PRO A 72 4.59 -14.22 2.85
N GLN A 73 5.80 -14.80 2.96
CA GLN A 73 6.86 -14.65 1.96
C GLN A 73 6.69 -15.55 0.73
N MET A 74 5.72 -16.47 0.78
CA MET A 74 5.40 -17.40 -0.29
C MET A 74 3.89 -17.51 -0.43
N LEU A 75 3.40 -17.49 -1.67
CA LEU A 75 2.00 -17.73 -2.02
C LEU A 75 1.92 -18.94 -2.94
N THR A 76 1.05 -19.90 -2.62
CA THR A 76 0.87 -21.14 -3.39
C THR A 76 -0.57 -21.27 -3.84
N PHE A 77 -0.82 -21.15 -5.14
CA PHE A 77 -2.15 -21.29 -5.72
C PHE A 77 -2.33 -22.68 -6.33
N ASN A 78 -3.43 -23.34 -5.98
CA ASN A 78 -3.78 -24.68 -6.41
C ASN A 78 -4.93 -24.70 -7.42
N SER A 79 -5.63 -23.57 -7.61
CA SER A 79 -6.71 -23.44 -8.58
C SER A 79 -6.80 -22.06 -9.23
N VAL A 80 -7.31 -22.01 -10.46
CA VAL A 80 -7.59 -20.75 -11.16
C VAL A 80 -8.73 -20.02 -10.45
N GLY A 81 -8.58 -18.71 -10.23
CA GLY A 81 -9.53 -17.90 -9.47
C GLY A 81 -9.33 -17.94 -7.96
N GLU A 82 -8.40 -18.77 -7.46
CA GLU A 82 -8.03 -18.78 -6.04
C GLU A 82 -7.46 -17.43 -5.63
N GLN A 83 -7.91 -16.93 -4.49
CA GLN A 83 -7.46 -15.67 -3.92
C GLN A 83 -6.59 -15.91 -2.70
N GLN A 84 -5.47 -15.21 -2.65
CA GLN A 84 -4.64 -15.16 -1.45
C GLN A 84 -4.31 -13.74 -1.06
N MET A 85 -4.18 -13.56 0.25
CA MET A 85 -3.94 -12.29 0.87
C MET A 85 -2.50 -12.26 1.40
N TYR A 86 -1.84 -11.14 1.20
CA TYR A 86 -0.58 -10.85 1.88
C TYR A 86 -0.63 -9.45 2.49
N ARG A 87 0.19 -9.27 3.51
CA ARG A 87 0.30 -8.04 4.29
C ARG A 87 1.71 -7.52 4.16
N ILE A 88 1.82 -6.21 4.03
CA ILE A 88 3.10 -5.51 3.99
C ILE A 88 3.12 -4.54 5.16
N LYS A 89 4.17 -4.63 5.97
CA LYS A 89 4.47 -3.70 7.04
C LYS A 89 5.59 -2.78 6.59
N PHE A 90 5.31 -1.48 6.62
CA PHE A 90 6.29 -0.41 6.46
C PHE A 90 6.55 0.19 7.83
N GLU A 91 7.81 0.29 8.21
CA GLU A 91 8.23 0.86 9.49
C GLU A 91 9.33 1.87 9.25
N THR A 92 9.09 3.13 9.63
CA THR A 92 10.11 4.19 9.53
C THR A 92 10.85 4.36 10.84
N LYS A 93 12.16 4.64 10.76
CA LYS A 93 12.97 5.00 11.92
C LYS A 93 12.91 6.50 12.23
N PHE A 94 12.29 7.31 11.37
CA PHE A 94 12.12 8.73 11.60
C PHE A 94 10.87 8.98 12.45
N VAL A 95 11.08 9.38 13.69
CA VAL A 95 10.03 9.95 14.54
C VAL A 95 9.92 11.43 14.16
N GLN A 96 8.86 11.83 13.46
CA GLN A 96 8.50 13.24 13.44
C GLN A 96 7.84 13.57 14.78
N GLU A 97 8.60 14.18 15.69
CA GLU A 97 8.02 15.02 16.74
C GLU A 97 7.29 16.20 16.08
N ASN A 98 6.26 16.75 16.73
CA ASN A 98 5.41 17.84 16.20
C ASN A 98 6.21 19.13 15.94
N ASP A 99 7.05 19.16 14.91
CA ASP A 99 7.65 20.37 14.36
C ASP A 99 7.00 20.67 13.02
N SER A 100 6.28 21.79 12.99
CA SER A 100 5.40 22.26 11.92
C SER A 100 6.11 22.65 10.61
N ARG A 101 7.31 22.12 10.33
CA ARG A 101 8.17 22.56 9.21
C ARG A 101 8.59 21.47 8.22
N VAL A 102 8.06 20.25 8.28
CA VAL A 102 8.52 19.15 7.40
C VAL A 102 7.46 18.74 6.38
N PHE A 103 7.00 19.68 5.57
CA PHE A 103 6.17 19.39 4.38
C PHE A 103 6.82 19.76 3.04
N GLU A 104 8.03 20.34 3.03
CA GLU A 104 8.69 20.72 1.78
C GLU A 104 9.56 19.61 1.16
N ASP A 105 10.08 18.66 1.95
CA ASP A 105 11.10 17.71 1.45
C ASP A 105 10.56 16.41 0.82
N MET A 106 9.23 16.27 0.65
CA MET A 106 8.63 15.05 0.05
C MET A 106 7.73 15.33 -1.15
N MET A 107 7.86 16.49 -1.82
CA MET A 107 7.21 16.70 -3.10
C MET A 107 8.09 16.20 -4.26
N PHE A 108 7.73 15.03 -4.81
CA PHE A 108 8.20 14.62 -6.13
C PHE A 108 7.53 15.49 -7.19
N GLY A 109 8.22 16.56 -7.59
CA GLY A 109 7.85 17.42 -8.69
C GLY A 109 9.01 18.34 -9.01
N SER A 110 9.70 18.07 -10.11
CA SER A 110 10.75 18.94 -10.63
C SER A 110 10.16 20.32 -10.86
N ARG A 111 10.63 21.32 -10.11
CA ARG A 111 10.41 22.73 -10.47
C ARG A 111 11.19 22.96 -11.76
N SER A 112 10.47 23.03 -12.88
CA SER A 112 10.98 23.56 -14.14
C SER A 112 10.83 25.08 -14.16
#